data_AF-A0A2V8LEZ0-F1
#
_entry.id   AF-A0A2V8LEZ0-F1
#
_cell.length_a   1.000
_cell.length_b   1.000
_cell.length_c   1.000
_cell.angle_alpha   90.00
_cell.angle_beta   90.00
_cell.angle_gamma   90.00
#
_symmetry.space_group_name_H-M   'P 1'
#
loop_
_entity.id
_entity.type
_entity.pdbx_description
1 polymer ?
#
loop_
_entity_poly.entity_id
_entity_poly.type
_entity_poly.pdbx_seq_one_letter_code
_entity_poly.pdbx_strand_id
1 'polypeptide(L)'
;MMKLVEESAGVGELMLNGQVLRQVGYRISRYQGVVEGSGLPIPGLHRVEGSIDFDPGMDSAGLTGAALALRLQDGRVLGITLVGNEGRIFSEGHGPMRCFCC
;
A
#
# COMPACT_ATOMS: atom_id res chain seq x y z
N MET A 1 6.00 16.98 6.97
CA MET A 1 4.82 17.02 6.09
C MET A 1 4.79 15.77 5.19
N MET A 2 3.62 15.27 4.81
CA MET A 2 3.49 14.26 3.73
C MET A 2 3.25 14.97 2.41
N LYS A 3 4.04 14.65 1.38
CA LYS A 3 3.89 15.19 0.02
C LYS A 3 3.45 14.06 -0.91
N LEU A 4 2.35 14.26 -1.65
CA LEU A 4 1.96 13.34 -2.72
C LEU A 4 3.04 13.36 -3.81
N VAL A 5 3.58 12.19 -4.14
CA VAL A 5 4.67 12.05 -5.12
C VAL A 5 4.26 11.24 -6.35
N GLU A 6 3.28 10.36 -6.22
CA GLU A 6 2.82 9.52 -7.32
C GLU A 6 1.35 9.14 -7.11
N GLU A 7 0.58 9.13 -8.19
CA GLU A 7 -0.72 8.49 -8.26
C GLU A 7 -0.69 7.47 -9.39
N SER A 8 -1.22 6.27 -9.13
CA SER A 8 -1.27 5.19 -10.11
C SER A 8 -2.60 4.49 -10.00
N ALA A 9 -3.15 4.09 -11.14
CA ALA A 9 -4.33 3.26 -11.23
C ALA A 9 -4.16 2.22 -12.34
N GLY A 10 -4.82 1.08 -12.19
CA GLY A 10 -4.74 0.00 -13.17
C GLY A 10 -5.33 -1.28 -12.64
N VAL A 11 -4.91 -2.40 -13.24
CA VAL A 11 -5.25 -3.75 -12.78
C VAL A 11 -3.98 -4.40 -12.27
N GLY A 12 -4.04 -4.93 -11.05
CA GLY A 12 -2.91 -5.56 -10.37
C GLY A 12 -3.29 -6.92 -9.82
N GLU A 13 -2.31 -7.65 -9.30
CA GLU A 13 -2.51 -8.95 -8.65
C GLU A 13 -2.47 -8.77 -7.13
N LEU A 14 -3.55 -9.13 -6.44
CA LEU A 14 -3.58 -9.20 -4.98
C LEU A 14 -3.01 -10.55 -4.54
N MET A 15 -2.08 -10.52 -3.60
CA MET A 15 -1.36 -11.69 -3.13
C MET A 15 -1.39 -11.78 -1.61
N LEU A 16 -1.45 -13.01 -1.09
CA LEU A 16 -1.34 -13.32 0.34
C LEU A 16 -0.27 -14.40 0.51
N ASN A 17 0.71 -14.15 1.38
CA ASN A 17 1.83 -15.08 1.63
C ASN A 17 2.55 -15.55 0.34
N GLY A 18 2.66 -14.67 -0.66
CA GLY A 18 3.30 -14.97 -1.94
C GLY A 18 2.41 -15.71 -2.95
N GLN A 19 1.20 -16.12 -2.57
CA GLN A 19 0.24 -16.72 -3.49
C GLN A 19 -0.67 -15.64 -4.08
N VAL A 20 -0.83 -15.64 -5.41
CA VAL A 20 -1.81 -14.78 -6.08
C VAL A 20 -3.22 -15.22 -5.69
N LEU A 21 -3.96 -14.33 -5.06
CA LEU A 21 -5.38 -14.53 -4.76
C LEU A 21 -6.23 -14.24 -5.98
N ARG A 22 -5.96 -13.13 -6.69
CA ARG A 22 -6.72 -12.66 -7.86
C ARG A 22 -6.15 -11.41 -8.48
N GLN A 23 -6.72 -10.99 -9.61
CA GLN A 23 -6.57 -9.65 -10.15
C GLN A 23 -7.63 -8.69 -9.56
N VAL A 24 -7.22 -7.46 -9.28
CA VAL A 24 -8.09 -6.38 -8.78
C VAL A 24 -7.80 -5.08 -9.51
N GLY A 25 -8.84 -4.28 -9.75
CA GLY A 25 -8.66 -2.87 -10.06
C GLY A 25 -8.05 -2.16 -8.85
N TYR A 26 -7.09 -1.26 -9.06
CA TYR A 26 -6.48 -0.50 -7.98
C TYR A 26 -6.39 0.98 -8.34
N ARG A 27 -6.45 1.82 -7.31
CA ARG A 27 -6.06 3.22 -7.32
C ARG A 27 -5.24 3.51 -6.09
N ILE A 28 -4.00 3.95 -6.27
CA ILE A 28 -3.06 4.23 -5.19
C ILE A 28 -2.46 5.62 -5.33
N SER A 29 -2.21 6.22 -4.18
CA SER A 29 -1.53 7.48 -4.00
C SER A 29 -0.35 7.22 -3.06
N ARG A 30 0.86 7.52 -3.53
CA ARG A 30 2.09 7.38 -2.75
C ARG A 30 2.54 8.76 -2.28
N TYR A 31 2.77 8.85 -0.99
CA TYR A 31 3.23 10.03 -0.29
C TYR A 31 4.64 9.80 0.24
N GLN A 32 5.47 10.84 0.14
CA GLN A 32 6.81 10.89 0.69
C GLN A 32 6.81 11.86 1.86
N GLY A 33 7.34 11.44 3.00
CA GLY A 33 7.62 12.34 4.11
C GLY A 33 8.69 13.34 3.70
N VAL A 34 8.47 14.62 3.93
CA VAL A 34 9.42 15.71 3.70
C VAL A 34 9.57 16.56 4.97
N VAL A 35 10.77 17.05 5.21
CA VAL A 35 11.07 17.98 6.31
C VAL A 35 10.40 19.33 6.02
N GLU A 36 9.67 19.84 7.00
CA GLU A 36 8.99 21.14 6.89
C GLU A 36 10.03 22.28 6.83
N GLY A 37 9.85 23.22 5.91
CA GLY A 37 10.79 24.32 5.65
C GLY A 37 11.86 23.99 4.61
N SER A 38 12.55 22.85 4.68
CA SER A 38 13.61 22.50 3.72
C SER A 38 13.12 21.73 2.49
N GLY A 39 11.97 21.03 2.59
CA GLY A 39 11.41 20.21 1.51
C GLY A 39 12.21 18.94 1.21
N LEU A 40 13.26 18.64 1.99
CA LEU A 40 14.08 17.46 1.80
C LEU A 40 13.31 16.18 2.15
N PRO A 41 13.44 15.09 1.36
CA PRO A 41 12.77 13.82 1.65
C PRO A 41 13.34 13.19 2.93
N ILE A 42 12.45 12.69 3.78
CA ILE A 42 12.79 11.91 4.97
C ILE A 42 12.99 10.46 4.52
N PRO A 43 14.23 9.93 4.58
CA PRO A 43 14.51 8.60 4.05
C PRO A 43 13.62 7.52 4.66
N GLY A 44 12.96 6.78 3.77
CA GLY A 44 12.09 5.67 4.09
C GLY A 44 10.77 6.00 4.79
N LEU A 45 10.50 7.26 5.18
CA LEU A 45 9.15 7.68 5.58
C LEU A 45 8.29 7.85 4.34
N HIS A 46 7.45 6.87 4.05
CA HIS A 46 6.53 6.91 2.93
C HIS A 46 5.20 6.29 3.32
N ARG A 47 4.14 6.75 2.68
CA ARG A 47 2.79 6.24 2.89
C ARG A 47 2.18 5.92 1.54
N VAL A 48 1.47 4.80 1.45
CA VAL A 48 0.63 4.45 0.33
C VAL A 48 -0.80 4.39 0.85
N GLU A 49 -1.67 5.14 0.21
CA GLU A 49 -3.11 5.12 0.48
C GLU A 49 -3.83 4.81 -0.82
N GLY A 50 -4.98 4.16 -0.76
CA GLY A 50 -5.71 3.85 -1.97
C GLY A 50 -6.92 2.99 -1.76
N SER A 51 -7.42 2.47 -2.87
CA SER A 51 -8.51 1.50 -2.90
C SER A 51 -8.22 0.40 -3.92
N ILE A 52 -8.74 -0.79 -3.64
CA ILE A 52 -8.87 -1.86 -4.61
C ILE A 52 -10.35 -2.19 -4.81
N ASP A 53 -10.72 -2.58 -6.02
CA ASP A 53 -12.10 -2.96 -6.34
C ASP A 53 -12.36 -4.38 -5.83
N PHE A 54 -13.32 -4.51 -4.91
CA PHE A 54 -13.85 -5.81 -4.51
C PHE A 54 -15.11 -6.14 -5.30
N ASP A 55 -15.12 -7.32 -5.92
CA ASP A 55 -16.37 -7.90 -6.37
C ASP A 55 -17.31 -8.11 -5.17
N PRO A 56 -18.59 -7.71 -5.27
CA PRO A 56 -19.54 -7.77 -4.16
C PRO A 56 -19.88 -9.21 -3.70
N GLY A 57 -19.43 -10.23 -4.43
CA GLY A 57 -19.53 -11.64 -4.03
C GLY A 57 -18.37 -12.13 -3.17
N MET A 58 -17.43 -11.26 -2.77
CA MET A 58 -16.23 -11.65 -2.03
C MET A 58 -16.37 -11.42 -0.53
N ASP A 59 -15.98 -12.42 0.25
CA ASP A 59 -15.79 -12.27 1.69
C ASP A 59 -14.46 -11.55 1.99
N SER A 60 -14.52 -10.23 2.07
CA SER A 60 -13.40 -9.35 2.47
C SER A 60 -13.15 -9.35 3.98
N ALA A 61 -14.03 -9.97 4.78
CA ALA A 61 -13.88 -10.01 6.23
C ALA A 61 -12.64 -10.82 6.65
N GLY A 62 -12.27 -11.85 5.87
CA GLY A 62 -11.05 -12.64 6.10
C GLY A 62 -9.74 -11.96 5.71
N LEU A 63 -9.79 -10.84 4.98
CA LEU A 63 -8.60 -10.14 4.47
C LEU A 63 -8.38 -8.77 5.13
N THR A 64 -9.39 -8.21 5.78
CA THR A 64 -9.27 -6.94 6.50
C THR A 64 -8.28 -7.11 7.65
N GLY A 65 -7.30 -6.21 7.74
CA GLY A 65 -6.19 -6.28 8.70
C GLY A 65 -5.07 -7.26 8.32
N ALA A 66 -5.22 -8.07 7.27
CA ALA A 66 -4.16 -8.94 6.81
C ALA A 66 -3.08 -8.16 6.04
N ALA A 67 -1.83 -8.54 6.24
CA ALA A 67 -0.72 -8.08 5.42
C ALA A 67 -0.81 -8.74 4.03
N LEU A 68 -1.04 -7.93 3.01
CA LEU A 68 -1.21 -8.35 1.63
C LEU A 68 -0.11 -7.73 0.78
N ALA A 69 0.12 -8.31 -0.39
CA ALA A 69 0.97 -7.72 -1.41
C ALA A 69 0.13 -7.40 -2.65
N LEU A 70 0.23 -6.18 -3.15
CA LEU A 70 -0.37 -5.75 -4.41
C LEU A 70 0.74 -5.62 -5.45
N ARG A 71 0.72 -6.50 -6.44
CA ARG A 71 1.59 -6.40 -7.61
C ARG A 71 0.92 -5.51 -8.65
N LEU A 72 1.58 -4.43 -8.99
CA LEU A 72 1.12 -3.46 -9.98
C LEU A 72 1.42 -3.96 -11.40
N GLN A 73 0.72 -3.39 -12.38
CA GLN A 73 0.93 -3.69 -13.81
C GLN A 73 2.34 -3.36 -14.31
N ASP A 74 3.04 -2.44 -13.64
CA ASP A 74 4.42 -2.06 -13.94
C ASP A 74 5.47 -3.02 -13.33
N GLY A 75 5.01 -4.08 -12.66
CA GLY A 75 5.85 -5.10 -12.05
C GLY A 75 6.29 -4.80 -10.62
N ARG A 76 6.03 -3.61 -10.07
CA ARG A 76 6.31 -3.29 -8.67
C ARG A 76 5.37 -4.06 -7.75
N VAL A 77 5.85 -4.41 -6.56
CA VAL A 77 5.04 -5.08 -5.52
C VAL A 77 5.00 -4.19 -4.28
N LEU A 78 3.80 -3.88 -3.80
CA LEU A 78 3.56 -3.06 -2.62
C LEU A 78 2.99 -3.91 -1.50
N GLY A 79 3.61 -3.87 -0.32
CA GLY A 79 2.98 -4.38 0.90
C GLY A 79 1.85 -3.44 1.31
N ILE A 80 0.63 -3.94 1.45
CA ILE A 80 -0.57 -3.18 1.79
C ILE A 80 -1.36 -3.90 2.88
N THR A 81 -2.13 -3.15 3.64
CA THR A 81 -3.11 -3.68 4.59
C THR A 81 -4.49 -3.19 4.17
N LEU A 82 -5.47 -4.08 4.16
CA LEU A 82 -6.86 -3.68 3.97
C LEU A 82 -7.43 -3.11 5.27
N VAL A 83 -8.02 -1.91 5.17
CA VAL A 83 -8.54 -1.18 6.32
C VAL A 83 -10.06 -1.38 6.48
N GLY A 84 -10.72 -2.00 5.51
CA GLY A 84 -12.14 -2.35 5.59
C GLY A 84 -12.67 -3.06 4.35
N ASN A 85 -13.96 -3.38 4.38
CA ASN A 85 -14.63 -4.14 3.33
C ASN A 85 -14.90 -3.32 2.05
N GLU A 86 -14.71 -2.01 2.11
CA GLU A 86 -14.86 -1.07 0.98
C GLU A 86 -13.62 -0.99 0.08
N GLY A 87 -12.62 -1.86 0.29
CA GLY A 87 -11.44 -1.90 -0.58
C GLY A 87 -10.35 -0.91 -0.21
N ARG A 88 -10.50 -0.13 0.87
CA ARG A 88 -9.47 0.81 1.31
C ARG A 88 -8.20 0.07 1.70
N ILE A 89 -7.08 0.53 1.15
CA ILE A 89 -5.76 0.02 1.45
C ILE A 89 -4.89 1.11 2.06
N PHE A 90 -4.05 0.69 3.01
CA PHE A 90 -3.08 1.54 3.67
C PHE A 90 -1.75 0.80 3.82
N SER A 91 -0.66 1.51 3.63
CA SER A 91 0.67 1.06 3.97
C SER A 91 1.48 2.26 4.43
N GLU A 92 2.19 2.11 5.53
CA GLU A 92 3.15 3.11 5.98
C GLU A 92 4.50 2.43 6.15
N GLY A 93 5.43 2.85 5.30
CA GLY A 93 6.82 2.55 5.49
C GLY A 93 7.40 3.56 6.46
N HIS A 94 7.88 3.07 7.58
CA HIS A 94 8.85 3.79 8.38
C HIS A 94 10.21 3.41 7.82
N GLY A 95 11.03 4.40 7.44
CA GLY A 95 12.41 4.16 7.03
C GLY A 95 13.16 3.40 8.11
N PRO A 96 14.34 2.81 7.82
CA PRO A 96 14.94 1.78 8.64
C PRO A 96 14.77 2.09 10.12
N MET A 97 13.77 1.43 10.73
CA MET A 97 13.72 1.28 12.17
C MET A 97 14.94 0.45 12.45
N ARG A 98 16.06 1.12 12.72
CA ARG A 98 17.18 0.52 13.40
C ARG A 98 16.62 -0.01 14.72
N CYS A 99 16.11 -1.24 14.72
CA CYS A 99 16.12 -2.08 15.91
C CYS A 99 17.61 -2.32 16.22
N PHE A 100 18.22 -1.41 16.97
CA PHE A 100 19.45 -1.65 17.72
C PHE A 100 19.13 -2.34 19.05
N CYS A 101 18.24 -3.32 19.03
CA CYS A 101 17.92 -4.12 20.19
C CYS A 101 18.14 -5.59 19.80
N CYS A 102 19.40 -5.97 19.69
CA CYS A 102 19.84 -7.31 20.03
C CYS A 102 20.20 -7.30 21.52
#